data_AF-A0A973I925-F1
#
_entry.id   AF-A0A973I925-F1
#
_cell.length_a   1.000
_cell.length_b   1.000
_cell.length_c   1.000
_cell.angle_alpha   90.00
_cell.angle_beta   90.00
_cell.angle_gamma   90.00
#
_symmetry.space_group_name_H-M   'P 1'
#
loop_
_entity.id
_entity.type
_entity.pdbx_description
1 polymer ?
#
loop_
_entity_poly.entity_id
_entity_poly.type
_entity_poly.pdbx_seq_one_letter_code
_entity_poly.pdbx_strand_id
1 'polypeptide(L)'
;RFRVVVEDFQTTSHTPEALHRLVEGYLLLGLVEEAQAAGAILGYNYQSSEWYEDSYKLLTGKGLEMRALGNNWLSQIYRQMIRGRWL
;
A
#
# COMPACT_ATOMS: atom_id res chain seq x y z
N ARG A 1 6.84 12.77 -7.25
CA ARG A 1 5.50 12.66 -7.87
C ARG A 1 4.66 11.54 -7.23
N PHE A 2 5.16 10.32 -7.03
CA PHE A 2 4.40 9.25 -6.34
C PHE A 2 4.07 9.53 -4.87
N ARG A 3 4.96 10.17 -4.11
CA ARG A 3 4.70 10.58 -2.71
C ARG A 3 3.50 11.52 -2.56
N VAL A 4 3.27 12.39 -3.55
CA VAL A 4 2.14 13.33 -3.58
C VAL A 4 0.82 12.59 -3.74
N VAL A 5 0.78 11.56 -4.59
CA VAL A 5 -0.41 10.69 -4.72
C VAL A 5 -0.72 10.01 -3.39
N VAL A 6 0.32 9.67 -2.60
CA VAL A 6 0.14 9.05 -1.30
C VAL A 6 -0.28 10.03 -0.20
N GLU A 7 0.21 11.26 -0.25
CA GLU A 7 -0.14 12.32 0.69
C GLU A 7 -1.55 12.89 0.39
N ASP A 8 -1.98 12.91 -0.87
CA ASP A 8 -3.30 13.36 -1.32
C ASP A 8 -4.37 12.24 -1.30
N PHE A 9 -4.07 11.06 -0.73
CA PHE A 9 -4.96 9.88 -0.70
C PHE A 9 -6.30 10.04 0.03
N GLN A 10 -6.63 11.25 0.48
CA GLN A 10 -7.90 11.54 1.13
C GLN A 10 -9.07 11.33 0.15
N THR A 11 -9.60 10.10 0.16
CA THR A 11 -11.01 9.78 -0.13
C THR A 11 -11.51 9.86 -1.58
N THR A 12 -10.69 9.49 -2.58
CA THR A 12 -11.23 9.29 -3.94
C THR A 12 -11.45 7.81 -4.24
N SER A 13 -12.45 7.49 -5.07
CA SER A 13 -12.73 6.13 -5.55
C SER A 13 -11.55 5.48 -6.30
N HIS A 14 -10.54 6.28 -6.68
CA HIS A 14 -9.35 5.84 -7.41
C HIS A 14 -8.16 5.47 -6.52
N THR A 15 -8.22 5.79 -5.22
CA THR A 15 -7.16 5.45 -4.26
C THR A 15 -6.80 3.95 -4.25
N PRO A 16 -7.75 2.98 -4.25
CA PRO A 16 -7.37 1.56 -4.21
C PRO A 16 -6.65 1.09 -5.47
N GLU A 17 -7.02 1.59 -6.66
CA GLU A 17 -6.31 1.30 -7.91
C GLU A 17 -4.87 1.85 -7.85
N ALA A 18 -4.70 3.10 -7.42
CA ALA A 18 -3.38 3.71 -7.32
C ALA A 18 -2.45 2.95 -6.36
N LEU A 19 -2.98 2.49 -5.21
CA LEU A 19 -2.25 1.64 -4.28
C LEU A 19 -1.86 0.29 -4.89
N HIS A 20 -2.76 -0.34 -5.66
CA HIS A 20 -2.44 -1.55 -6.39
C HIS A 20 -1.30 -1.33 -7.41
N ARG A 21 -1.35 -0.24 -8.19
CA ARG A 21 -0.26 0.11 -9.12
C ARG A 21 1.08 0.33 -8.43
N LEU A 22 1.07 0.85 -7.19
CA LEU A 22 2.28 0.96 -6.38
C LEU A 22 2.82 -0.42 -5.99
N VAL A 23 1.96 -1.36 -5.59
CA VAL A 23 2.37 -2.75 -5.32
C VAL A 23 3.04 -3.36 -6.55
N GLU A 24 2.42 -3.26 -7.73
CA GLU A 24 2.99 -3.76 -8.98
C GLU A 24 4.35 -3.11 -9.29
N GLY A 25 4.41 -1.78 -9.28
CA GLY A 25 5.61 -1.01 -9.60
C GLY A 25 6.77 -1.31 -8.67
N TYR A 26 6.51 -1.40 -7.35
CA TYR A 26 7.54 -1.73 -6.38
C TYR A 26 8.05 -3.16 -6.53
N LEU A 27 7.17 -4.13 -6.80
CA LEU A 27 7.61 -5.50 -7.10
C LEU A 27 8.49 -5.57 -8.35
N LEU A 28 8.13 -4.85 -9.41
CA LEU A 28 8.93 -4.79 -10.64
C LEU A 28 10.31 -4.17 -10.42
N LEU A 29 10.42 -3.22 -9.50
CA LEU A 29 11.69 -2.59 -9.13
C LEU A 29 12.49 -3.37 -8.08
N GLY A 30 11.97 -4.49 -7.58
CA GLY A 30 12.59 -5.26 -6.49
C GLY A 30 12.46 -4.60 -5.10
N LEU A 31 11.62 -3.58 -4.97
CA LEU A 31 11.33 -2.85 -3.73
C LEU A 31 10.27 -3.60 -2.91
N VAL A 32 10.63 -4.78 -2.43
CA VAL A 32 9.70 -5.72 -1.80
C VAL A 32 9.08 -5.18 -0.50
N GLU A 33 9.82 -4.40 0.29
CA GLU A 33 9.29 -3.82 1.53
C GLU A 33 8.24 -2.74 1.24
N GLU A 34 8.49 -1.89 0.25
CA GLU A 34 7.56 -0.84 -0.19
C GLU A 34 6.30 -1.45 -0.81
N ALA A 35 6.43 -2.54 -1.57
CA ALA A 35 5.29 -3.27 -2.11
C ALA A 35 4.39 -3.83 -1.00
N GLN A 36 4.98 -4.48 0.01
CA GLN A 36 4.24 -5.02 1.15
C GLN A 36 3.59 -3.91 1.99
N ALA A 37 4.27 -2.77 2.17
CA ALA A 37 3.74 -1.62 2.88
C ALA A 37 2.55 -0.97 2.13
N ALA A 38 2.65 -0.81 0.80
CA ALA A 38 1.54 -0.33 -0.02
C ALA A 38 0.33 -1.29 0.05
N GLY A 39 0.57 -2.60 -0.02
CA GLY A 39 -0.47 -3.62 0.18
C GLY A 39 -1.11 -3.55 1.57
N ALA A 40 -0.33 -3.30 2.62
CA ALA A 40 -0.86 -3.13 3.98
C ALA A 40 -1.76 -1.88 4.12
N ILE A 41 -1.40 -0.76 3.49
CA ILE A 41 -2.24 0.44 3.44
C ILE A 41 -3.55 0.15 2.70
N LEU A 42 -3.48 -0.57 1.59
CA LEU A 42 -4.63 -0.97 0.80
C LEU A 42 -5.56 -1.89 1.61
N GLY A 43 -5.03 -2.90 2.28
CA GLY A 43 -5.81 -3.80 3.13
C GLY A 43 -6.45 -3.11 4.33
N TYR A 44 -5.81 -2.09 4.90
CA TYR A 44 -6.37 -1.37 6.03
C TYR A 44 -7.60 -0.51 5.67
N ASN A 45 -7.59 0.15 4.52
CA ASN A 45 -8.64 1.09 4.14
C ASN A 45 -9.65 0.53 3.13
N TYR A 46 -9.25 -0.47 2.33
CA TYR A 46 -9.97 -0.91 1.14
C TYR A 46 -10.05 -2.43 1.02
N GLN A 47 -10.13 -3.17 2.15
CA GLN A 47 -10.23 -4.64 2.19
C GLN A 47 -11.35 -5.24 1.32
N SER A 48 -12.41 -4.47 1.03
CA SER A 48 -13.54 -4.91 0.20
C SER A 48 -13.40 -4.54 -1.28
N SER A 49 -12.27 -3.95 -1.69
CA SER A 49 -12.02 -3.59 -3.10
C SER A 49 -11.45 -4.75 -3.90
N GLU A 50 -11.75 -4.80 -5.20
CA GLU A 50 -11.12 -5.76 -6.13
C GLU A 50 -9.59 -5.60 -6.15
N TRP A 51 -9.11 -4.36 -6.06
CA TRP A 51 -7.69 -4.03 -6.03
C TRP A 51 -6.94 -4.62 -4.84
N TYR A 52 -7.61 -4.72 -3.68
CA TYR A 52 -7.08 -5.42 -2.53
C TYR A 52 -6.92 -6.90 -2.83
N GLU A 53 -7.95 -7.55 -3.38
CA GLU A 53 -7.93 -8.96 -3.72
C GLU A 53 -6.80 -9.30 -4.70
N ASP A 54 -6.64 -8.47 -5.74
CA ASP A 54 -5.59 -8.65 -6.75
C ASP A 54 -4.20 -8.42 -6.16
N SER A 55 -4.02 -7.39 -5.34
CA SER A 55 -2.76 -7.15 -4.63
C SER A 55 -2.42 -8.28 -3.66
N TYR A 56 -3.44 -8.87 -3.03
CA TYR A 56 -3.27 -9.99 -2.10
C TYR A 56 -2.80 -11.23 -2.83
N LYS A 57 -3.46 -11.60 -3.92
CA LYS A 57 -3.03 -12.71 -4.79
C LYS A 57 -1.62 -12.47 -5.32
N LEU A 58 -1.31 -11.25 -5.76
CA LEU A 58 0.00 -10.90 -6.31
C LEU A 58 1.14 -11.07 -5.29
N LEU A 59 0.95 -10.57 -4.06
CA LEU A 59 1.95 -10.67 -3.00
C LEU A 59 2.08 -12.10 -2.46
N THR A 60 0.95 -12.73 -2.12
CA THR A 60 0.96 -14.10 -1.57
C THR A 60 1.43 -15.13 -2.59
N GLY A 61 1.12 -14.95 -3.88
CA GLY A 61 1.66 -15.78 -4.97
C GLY A 61 3.17 -15.69 -5.12
N LYS A 62 3.81 -14.66 -4.56
CA LYS A 62 5.27 -14.49 -4.48
C LYS A 62 5.85 -14.89 -3.12
N GLY A 63 5.04 -15.45 -2.22
CA GLY A 63 5.45 -15.80 -0.84
C GLY A 63 5.63 -14.57 0.07
N LEU A 64 5.01 -13.44 -0.27
CA LEU A 64 5.07 -12.19 0.49
C LEU A 64 3.77 -11.94 1.26
N GLU A 65 3.82 -11.07 2.27
CA GLU A 65 2.68 -10.72 3.12
C GLU A 65 2.34 -9.23 2.98
N MET A 66 1.07 -8.84 3.19
CA MET A 66 0.70 -7.42 3.25
C MET A 66 1.11 -6.80 4.59
N ARG A 67 2.41 -6.57 4.77
CA ARG A 67 2.95 -6.03 6.02
C ARG A 67 3.81 -4.80 5.76
N ALA A 68 3.53 -3.73 6.50
CA ALA A 68 4.41 -2.56 6.54
C ALA A 68 5.62 -2.83 7.47
N LEU A 69 6.57 -3.62 6.97
CA LEU A 69 7.86 -3.84 7.62
C LEU A 69 8.84 -2.70 7.30
N GLY A 70 9.86 -2.54 8.15
CA GLY A 70 10.97 -1.64 7.89
C GLY A 70 10.79 -0.18 8.34
N ASN A 71 11.84 0.60 8.05
CA ASN A 71 11.98 2.02 8.39
C ASN A 71 11.79 2.96 7.19
N ASN A 72 11.27 2.45 6.08
CA ASN A 72 10.95 3.26 4.90
C ASN A 72 9.77 4.23 5.15
N TRP A 73 9.60 5.17 4.23
CA TRP A 73 8.61 6.24 4.33
C TRP A 73 7.14 5.73 4.27
N LEU A 74 6.83 4.66 3.52
CA LEU A 74 5.49 4.07 3.48
C LEU A 74 5.13 3.43 4.83
N SER A 75 6.08 2.75 5.46
CA SER A 75 5.90 2.20 6.80
C SER A 75 5.72 3.31 7.85
N GLN A 76 6.30 4.50 7.66
CA GLN A 76 6.01 5.67 8.50
C GLN A 76 4.57 6.17 8.33
N ILE A 77 4.10 6.30 7.08
CA ILE A 77 2.72 6.70 6.74
C ILE A 77 1.70 5.71 7.31
N TYR A 78 1.92 4.41 7.11
CA TYR A 78 1.07 3.35 7.66
C TYR A 78 0.98 3.43 9.20
N ARG A 79 2.11 3.67 9.88
CA ARG A 79 2.13 3.86 11.34
C ARG A 79 1.39 5.13 11.78
N GLN A 80 1.46 6.23 11.03
CA GLN A 80 0.69 7.45 11.34
C GLN A 80 -0.81 7.21 11.17
N MET A 81 -1.19 6.46 10.13
CA MET A 81 -2.57 6.08 9.82
C MET A 81 -3.21 5.27 10.95
N ILE A 82 -2.56 4.19 11.39
CA ILE A 82 -3.07 3.38 12.51
C ILE A 82 -3.18 4.19 13.80
N ARG A 83 -2.26 5.13 14.03
CA ARG A 83 -2.26 5.97 15.24
C ARG A 83 -3.31 7.08 15.21
N GLY A 84 -4.09 7.22 14.14
CA GLY A 84 -5.09 8.29 13.99
C GLY A 84 -4.49 9.70 14.00
N ARG A 85 -3.17 9.83 13.80
CA ARG A 85 -2.46 11.12 13.79
C ARG A 85 -2.35 11.66 12.37
N TRP A 86 -3.51 11.74 11.72
CA TRP A 86 -3.67 12.39 10.43
C TRP A 86 -4.45 13.68 10.60
N LEU A 87 -3.78 14.69 11.16
CA LEU A 87 -4.09 16.12 11.08
C LEU A 87 -2.79 16.91 11.31
#